data_AF-A0A5N9DZ41-F1
#
_entry.id   AF-A0A5N9DZ41-F1
#
_cell.length_a   1.000
_cell.length_b   1.000
_cell.length_c   1.000
_cell.angle_alpha   90.00
_cell.angle_beta   90.00
_cell.angle_gamma   90.00
#
_symmetry.space_group_name_H-M   'P 1'
#
loop_
_entity.id
_entity.type
_entity.pdbx_description
1 polymer ?
#
loop_
_entity_poly.entity_id
_entity_poly.type
_entity_poly.pdbx_seq_one_letter_code
_entity_poly.pdbx_strand_id
1 'polypeptide(L)'
;MAKGVEAGTVETDRPGGIIGVVNDYVTLTKPPIIVLLVITAIGGMFLAAEGIPPLQALGMVCLGGTLGAGGANAINHFLDQDIDAIMSRTIKRPVAAHRIAPMSALVFGIALNVGAFFVLTYWVNLLAASLTLSATLFYVLVYTGWLKRNTPQNIVIGGAAGAIPPMVGWVAVTGSLDLPALYLFTIVFFWTPPHFWALALMIQNDYQRAGVPMLPVVVGEERTVQNIFMYSMALVALTLLFGASDAVGLVYLASAVALGAVFLAFAWKLKRDYSVRRAKHLYLYSLLYLALLFAVMLADGVYRF
;
A
#
# COMPACT_ATOMS: atom_id res chain seq x y z
N MET A 1 -17.40 53.94 -8.52
CA MET A 1 -17.17 53.36 -9.86
C MET A 1 -15.96 52.45 -9.73
N ALA A 2 -16.12 51.12 -9.62
CA ALA A 2 -16.11 50.15 -10.74
C ALA A 2 -14.92 50.38 -11.69
N LYS A 3 -14.10 49.41 -12.11
CA LYS A 3 -13.98 47.95 -12.03
C LYS A 3 -12.66 47.68 -12.77
N GLY A 4 -11.91 46.62 -12.44
CA GLY A 4 -10.79 46.20 -13.30
C GLY A 4 -9.83 45.23 -12.67
N VAL A 5 -10.33 44.15 -12.05
CA VAL A 5 -9.50 42.96 -11.82
C VAL A 5 -9.43 42.25 -13.16
N GLU A 6 -8.29 42.36 -13.83
CA GLU A 6 -7.97 41.53 -15.00
C GLU A 6 -8.01 40.07 -14.55
N ALA A 7 -8.97 39.34 -15.12
CA ALA A 7 -9.07 37.91 -14.97
C ALA A 7 -7.80 37.30 -15.59
N GLY A 8 -6.88 36.87 -14.72
CA GLY A 8 -5.82 35.96 -15.12
C GLY A 8 -6.47 34.72 -15.71
N THR A 9 -6.47 34.63 -17.03
CA THR A 9 -6.79 33.42 -17.77
C THR A 9 -5.87 32.34 -17.24
N VAL A 10 -6.45 31.38 -16.53
CA VAL A 10 -5.78 30.11 -16.22
C VAL A 10 -5.40 29.53 -17.56
N GLU A 11 -4.11 29.58 -17.91
CA GLU A 11 -3.57 28.82 -19.03
C GLU A 11 -3.94 27.36 -18.77
N THR A 12 -4.93 26.87 -19.51
CA THR A 12 -5.19 25.44 -19.64
C THR A 12 -3.96 24.87 -20.31
N ASP A 13 -3.06 24.32 -19.49
CA ASP A 13 -1.87 23.60 -19.94
C ASP A 13 -2.30 22.67 -21.08
N ARG A 14 -1.67 22.83 -22.25
CA ARG A 14 -2.07 22.11 -23.47
C ARG A 14 -2.11 20.62 -23.13
N PRO A 15 -3.10 19.83 -23.63
CA PRO A 15 -3.00 18.39 -23.50
C PRO A 15 -1.66 18.00 -24.11
N GLY A 16 -0.78 17.42 -23.28
CA GLY A 16 0.49 16.94 -23.77
C GLY A 16 0.23 16.06 -24.99
N GLY A 17 1.15 16.05 -25.96
CA GLY A 17 1.06 15.10 -27.08
C GLY A 17 0.89 13.66 -26.57
N ILE A 18 0.74 12.67 -27.44
CA ILE A 18 0.46 11.26 -27.07
C ILE A 18 1.26 10.77 -25.85
N ILE A 19 2.53 11.17 -25.75
CA ILE A 19 3.43 10.90 -24.60
C ILE A 19 2.89 11.43 -23.26
N GLY A 20 2.36 12.66 -23.23
CA GLY A 20 1.75 13.26 -22.03
C GLY A 20 0.51 12.50 -21.57
N VAL A 21 -0.36 12.10 -22.51
CA VAL A 21 -1.54 11.30 -22.19
C VAL A 21 -1.14 9.93 -21.63
N VAL A 22 -0.18 9.24 -22.25
CA VAL A 22 0.34 7.97 -21.75
C VAL A 22 0.92 8.12 -20.33
N ASN A 23 1.70 9.17 -20.09
CA ASN A 23 2.27 9.45 -18.78
C ASN A 23 1.18 9.69 -17.72
N ASP A 24 0.07 10.35 -18.07
CA ASP A 24 -1.05 10.55 -17.16
C ASP A 24 -1.74 9.22 -16.81
N TYR A 25 -1.95 8.32 -17.78
CA TYR A 25 -2.49 6.98 -17.50
C TYR A 25 -1.53 6.12 -16.67
N VAL A 26 -0.22 6.18 -16.92
CA VAL A 26 0.79 5.51 -16.08
C VAL A 26 0.76 6.10 -14.66
N THR A 27 0.55 7.41 -14.52
CA THR A 27 0.42 8.04 -13.20
C THR A 27 -0.80 7.54 -12.42
N LEU A 28 -1.90 7.17 -13.10
CA LEU A 28 -3.08 6.59 -12.44
C LEU A 28 -2.76 5.27 -11.72
N THR A 29 -1.78 4.49 -12.20
CA THR A 29 -1.46 3.19 -11.59
C THR A 29 -0.60 3.31 -10.32
N LYS A 30 0.02 4.49 -10.08
CA LYS A 30 0.97 4.76 -8.98
C LYS A 30 2.11 3.73 -8.90
N PRO A 31 3.02 3.67 -9.90
CA PRO A 31 4.11 2.69 -9.94
C PRO A 31 4.96 2.58 -8.65
N PRO A 32 5.31 3.67 -7.94
CA PRO A 32 6.09 3.58 -6.70
C PRO A 32 5.41 2.75 -5.60
N ILE A 33 4.08 2.73 -5.55
CA ILE A 33 3.32 1.94 -4.58
C ILE A 33 3.29 0.47 -5.00
N ILE A 34 3.11 0.21 -6.29
CA ILE A 34 3.05 -1.14 -6.84
C ILE A 34 4.34 -1.92 -6.55
N VAL A 35 5.51 -1.29 -6.67
CA VAL A 35 6.81 -1.97 -6.45
C VAL A 35 6.85 -2.69 -5.11
N LEU A 36 6.44 -2.04 -4.01
CA LEU A 36 6.46 -2.68 -2.70
C LEU A 36 5.45 -3.83 -2.60
N LEU A 37 4.25 -3.67 -3.17
CA LEU A 37 3.23 -4.74 -3.19
C LEU A 37 3.74 -5.96 -3.97
N VAL A 38 4.38 -5.75 -5.11
CA VAL A 38 4.97 -6.81 -5.93
C VAL A 38 6.13 -7.49 -5.19
N ILE A 39 7.01 -6.74 -4.52
CA ILE A 39 8.09 -7.32 -3.69
C ILE A 39 7.50 -8.23 -2.60
N THR A 40 6.43 -7.81 -1.92
CA THR A 40 5.80 -8.66 -0.90
C THR A 40 5.16 -9.92 -1.49
N ALA A 41 4.54 -9.83 -2.68
CA ALA A 41 4.03 -10.99 -3.41
C ALA A 41 5.16 -11.96 -3.78
N ILE A 42 6.28 -11.45 -4.32
CA ILE A 42 7.45 -12.25 -4.66
C ILE A 42 7.98 -12.97 -3.42
N GLY A 43 8.15 -12.28 -2.29
CA GLY A 43 8.60 -12.91 -1.05
C GLY A 43 7.67 -14.03 -0.59
N GLY A 44 6.35 -13.85 -0.74
CA GLY A 44 5.37 -14.93 -0.49
C GLY A 44 5.54 -16.14 -1.41
N MET A 45 5.87 -15.93 -2.70
CA MET A 45 6.13 -17.02 -3.64
C MET A 45 7.39 -17.80 -3.31
N PHE A 46 8.48 -17.12 -2.96
CA PHE A 46 9.75 -17.78 -2.61
C PHE A 46 9.63 -18.57 -1.32
N LEU A 47 8.92 -18.02 -0.33
CA LEU A 47 8.65 -18.72 0.92
C LEU A 47 7.82 -19.98 0.68
N ALA A 48 6.77 -19.89 -0.15
CA ALA A 48 5.91 -21.02 -0.50
C ALA A 48 6.60 -22.10 -1.35
N ALA A 49 7.52 -21.69 -2.23
CA ALA A 49 8.26 -22.61 -3.09
C ALA A 49 9.36 -23.37 -2.35
N GLU A 50 9.74 -22.89 -1.15
CA GLU A 50 10.93 -23.33 -0.41
C GLU A 50 12.17 -23.40 -1.32
N GLY A 51 12.28 -22.41 -2.23
CA GLY A 51 13.26 -22.34 -3.30
C GLY A 51 12.88 -21.30 -4.36
N ILE A 52 13.38 -21.50 -5.59
CA ILE A 52 13.01 -20.65 -6.73
C ILE A 52 11.61 -21.05 -7.21
N PRO A 53 10.60 -20.15 -7.16
CA PRO A 53 9.26 -20.47 -7.65
C PRO A 53 9.24 -20.64 -9.17
N PRO A 54 8.23 -21.32 -9.74
CA PRO A 54 8.07 -21.43 -11.18
C PRO A 54 8.08 -20.05 -11.86
N LEU A 55 9.05 -19.81 -12.75
CA LEU A 55 9.29 -18.48 -13.34
C LEU A 55 8.09 -17.94 -14.12
N GLN A 56 7.31 -18.83 -14.72
CA GLN A 56 6.05 -18.46 -15.37
C GLN A 56 5.04 -17.91 -14.37
N ALA A 57 4.79 -18.61 -13.26
CA ALA A 57 3.89 -18.14 -12.21
C ALA A 57 4.39 -16.82 -11.62
N LEU A 58 5.70 -16.69 -11.37
CA LEU A 58 6.32 -15.46 -10.88
C LEU A 58 6.05 -14.26 -11.80
N GLY A 59 6.28 -14.43 -13.11
CA GLY A 59 6.01 -13.38 -14.09
C GLY A 59 4.52 -13.00 -14.15
N MET A 60 3.63 -13.99 -14.08
CA MET A 60 2.18 -13.78 -14.18
C MET A 60 1.59 -13.17 -12.91
N VAL A 61 2.12 -13.50 -11.72
CA VAL A 61 1.78 -12.83 -10.46
C VAL A 61 2.23 -11.38 -10.47
N CYS A 62 3.45 -11.10 -10.93
CA CYS A 62 3.95 -9.73 -11.07
C CYS A 62 3.08 -8.91 -12.04
N LEU A 63 2.73 -9.48 -13.19
CA LEU A 63 1.85 -8.83 -14.18
C LEU A 63 0.44 -8.63 -13.62
N GLY A 64 -0.22 -9.70 -13.16
CA GLY A 64 -1.58 -9.66 -12.62
C GLY A 64 -1.70 -8.76 -11.40
N GLY A 65 -0.74 -8.83 -10.47
CA GLY A 65 -0.68 -7.95 -9.30
C GLY A 65 -0.47 -6.48 -9.66
N THR A 66 0.38 -6.19 -10.65
CA THR A 66 0.58 -4.83 -11.17
C THR A 66 -0.69 -4.28 -11.81
N LEU A 67 -1.38 -5.08 -12.63
CA LEU A 67 -2.64 -4.70 -13.26
C LEU A 67 -3.73 -4.48 -12.20
N GLY A 68 -3.88 -5.39 -11.23
CA GLY A 68 -4.89 -5.29 -10.17
C GLY A 68 -4.67 -4.06 -9.28
N ALA A 69 -3.46 -3.89 -8.75
CA ALA A 69 -3.10 -2.73 -7.93
C ALA A 69 -3.18 -1.42 -8.73
N GLY A 70 -2.73 -1.42 -9.99
CA GLY A 70 -2.82 -0.27 -10.88
C GLY A 70 -4.26 0.13 -11.18
N GLY A 71 -5.13 -0.85 -11.42
CA GLY A 71 -6.54 -0.62 -11.64
C GLY A 71 -7.25 -0.11 -10.38
N ALA A 72 -6.92 -0.67 -9.21
CA ALA A 72 -7.43 -0.19 -7.93
C ALA A 72 -7.03 1.27 -7.66
N ASN A 73 -5.78 1.66 -8.01
CA ASN A 73 -5.31 3.04 -7.91
C ASN A 73 -6.00 3.99 -8.90
N ALA A 74 -6.28 3.54 -10.13
CA ALA A 74 -7.03 4.33 -11.11
C ALA A 74 -8.47 4.59 -10.66
N ILE A 75 -9.16 3.58 -10.11
CA ILE A 75 -10.50 3.75 -9.53
C ILE A 75 -10.44 4.67 -8.30
N ASN A 76 -9.40 4.55 -7.48
CA ASN A 76 -9.18 5.44 -6.34
C ASN A 76 -9.03 6.91 -6.76
N HIS A 77 -8.35 7.22 -7.87
CA HIS A 77 -8.30 8.58 -8.41
C HIS A 77 -9.69 9.11 -8.85
N PHE A 78 -10.56 8.24 -9.36
CA PHE A 78 -11.94 8.61 -9.68
C PHE A 78 -12.74 8.92 -8.41
N LEU A 79 -12.65 8.07 -7.39
CA LEU A 79 -13.41 8.21 -6.15
C LEU A 79 -12.92 9.35 -5.24
N ASP A 80 -11.63 9.66 -5.28
CA ASP A 80 -11.01 10.69 -4.44
C ASP A 80 -10.89 12.06 -5.15
N GLN A 81 -11.45 12.22 -6.35
CA GLN A 81 -11.24 13.41 -7.18
C GLN A 81 -11.57 14.75 -6.47
N ASP A 82 -12.58 14.76 -5.61
CA ASP A 82 -13.04 15.91 -4.83
C ASP A 82 -12.05 16.29 -3.72
N ILE A 83 -11.56 15.31 -2.96
CA ILE A 83 -10.58 15.56 -1.89
C ILE A 83 -9.17 15.76 -2.44
N ASP A 84 -8.84 15.10 -3.55
CA ASP A 84 -7.54 15.23 -4.19
C ASP A 84 -7.33 16.65 -4.74
N ALA A 85 -8.39 17.34 -5.15
CA ALA A 85 -8.38 18.73 -5.61
C ALA A 85 -8.07 19.75 -4.48
N ILE A 86 -8.15 19.35 -3.21
CA ILE A 86 -7.97 20.23 -2.05
C ILE A 86 -6.59 20.03 -1.40
N MET A 87 -6.03 18.81 -1.45
CA MET A 87 -4.75 18.51 -0.79
C MET A 87 -3.56 18.91 -1.67
N SER A 88 -2.57 19.57 -1.05
CA SER A 88 -1.40 20.12 -1.76
C SER A 88 -0.57 19.05 -2.47
N ARG A 89 -0.54 17.83 -1.90
CA ARG A 89 0.17 16.68 -2.48
C ARG A 89 -0.50 16.10 -3.73
N THR A 90 -1.82 16.22 -3.86
CA THR A 90 -2.61 15.44 -4.83
C THR A 90 -3.33 16.31 -5.87
N ILE A 91 -3.35 17.63 -5.69
CA ILE A 91 -3.99 18.57 -6.62
C ILE A 91 -3.48 18.45 -8.06
N LYS A 92 -2.24 17.95 -8.26
CA LYS A 92 -1.64 17.72 -9.58
C LYS A 92 -1.96 16.35 -10.19
N ARG A 93 -2.71 15.48 -9.50
CA ARG A 93 -3.08 14.15 -10.02
C ARG A 93 -3.91 14.29 -11.30
N PRO A 94 -3.80 13.34 -12.27
CA PRO A 94 -4.43 13.50 -13.57
C PRO A 94 -5.94 13.78 -13.56
N VAL A 95 -6.70 13.12 -12.67
CA VAL A 95 -8.16 13.33 -12.55
C VAL A 95 -8.49 14.65 -11.84
N ALA A 96 -7.84 14.93 -10.71
CA ALA A 96 -8.04 16.17 -9.95
C ALA A 96 -7.62 17.44 -10.72
N ALA A 97 -6.60 17.32 -11.57
CA ALA A 97 -6.12 18.40 -12.45
C ALA A 97 -6.86 18.43 -13.80
N HIS A 98 -7.94 17.66 -13.97
CA HIS A 98 -8.75 17.58 -15.19
C HIS A 98 -8.00 17.18 -16.48
N ARG A 99 -6.82 16.56 -16.36
CA ARG A 99 -6.07 16.03 -17.52
C ARG A 99 -6.62 14.71 -18.04
N ILE A 100 -7.26 13.93 -17.17
CA ILE A 100 -8.02 12.73 -17.54
C ILE A 100 -9.46 12.87 -17.05
N ALA A 101 -10.42 12.60 -17.93
CA ALA A 101 -11.83 12.58 -17.56
C ALA A 101 -12.10 11.49 -16.49
N PRO A 102 -12.89 11.78 -15.43
CA PRO A 102 -13.14 10.84 -14.34
C PRO A 102 -13.63 9.46 -14.83
N MET A 103 -14.56 9.43 -15.78
CA MET A 103 -15.08 8.19 -16.35
C MET A 103 -14.01 7.38 -17.09
N SER A 104 -13.05 8.03 -17.76
CA SER A 104 -11.95 7.33 -18.42
C SER A 104 -11.03 6.65 -17.41
N ALA A 105 -10.75 7.30 -16.27
CA ALA A 105 -9.98 6.68 -15.19
C ALA A 105 -10.71 5.48 -14.57
N LEU A 106 -12.03 5.59 -14.38
CA LEU A 106 -12.86 4.48 -13.88
C LEU A 106 -12.85 3.28 -14.84
N VAL A 107 -13.14 3.51 -16.13
CA VAL A 107 -13.15 2.45 -17.16
C VAL A 107 -11.78 1.79 -17.29
N PHE A 108 -10.71 2.59 -17.30
CA PHE A 108 -9.34 2.08 -17.32
C PHE A 108 -9.05 1.19 -16.12
N GLY A 109 -9.42 1.64 -14.91
CA GLY A 109 -9.20 0.87 -13.70
C GLY A 109 -9.99 -0.44 -13.63
N ILE A 110 -11.23 -0.45 -14.15
CA ILE A 110 -12.04 -1.67 -14.28
C ILE A 110 -11.39 -2.61 -15.30
N ALA A 111 -11.00 -2.10 -16.47
CA ALA A 111 -10.37 -2.91 -17.52
C ALA A 111 -9.06 -3.57 -17.04
N LEU A 112 -8.22 -2.84 -16.29
CA LEU A 112 -7.02 -3.41 -15.68
C LEU A 112 -7.33 -4.52 -14.68
N ASN A 113 -8.36 -4.38 -13.84
CA ASN A 113 -8.74 -5.42 -12.88
C ASN A 113 -9.36 -6.66 -13.56
N VAL A 114 -10.16 -6.46 -14.60
CA VAL A 114 -10.67 -7.57 -15.43
C VAL A 114 -9.51 -8.30 -16.08
N GLY A 115 -8.54 -7.57 -16.65
CA GLY A 115 -7.31 -8.14 -17.21
C GLY A 115 -6.49 -8.90 -16.16
N ALA A 116 -6.30 -8.32 -14.98
CA ALA A 116 -5.62 -8.96 -13.85
C ALA A 116 -6.27 -10.29 -13.46
N PHE A 117 -7.60 -10.31 -13.35
CA PHE A 117 -8.36 -11.51 -13.00
C PHE A 117 -8.17 -12.62 -14.04
N PHE A 118 -8.22 -12.29 -15.34
CA PHE A 118 -7.97 -13.28 -16.40
C PHE A 118 -6.52 -13.78 -16.40
N VAL A 119 -5.54 -12.88 -16.27
CA VAL A 119 -4.11 -13.25 -16.18
C VAL A 119 -3.86 -14.23 -15.03
N LEU A 120 -4.41 -13.95 -13.86
CA LEU A 120 -4.20 -14.82 -12.70
C LEU A 120 -5.00 -16.12 -12.80
N THR A 121 -6.25 -16.09 -13.29
CA THR A 121 -7.08 -17.29 -13.36
C THR A 121 -6.52 -18.33 -14.32
N TYR A 122 -6.06 -17.90 -15.50
CA TYR A 122 -5.60 -18.81 -16.54
C TYR A 122 -4.14 -19.25 -16.40
N TRP A 123 -3.25 -18.37 -15.93
CA TRP A 123 -1.82 -18.67 -15.89
C TRP A 123 -1.26 -18.88 -14.47
N VAL A 124 -2.07 -18.70 -13.43
CA VAL A 124 -1.68 -18.93 -12.02
C VAL A 124 -2.67 -19.87 -11.35
N ASN A 125 -3.78 -19.37 -10.81
CA ASN A 125 -4.93 -20.13 -10.34
C ASN A 125 -6.09 -19.19 -9.95
N LEU A 126 -7.29 -19.75 -9.82
CA LEU A 126 -8.51 -19.02 -9.46
C LEU A 126 -8.44 -18.39 -8.06
N LEU A 127 -7.74 -19.01 -7.11
CA LEU A 127 -7.65 -18.50 -5.73
C LEU A 127 -6.82 -17.21 -5.67
N ALA A 128 -5.67 -17.17 -6.34
CA ALA A 128 -4.85 -15.96 -6.49
C ALA A 128 -5.61 -14.83 -7.20
N ALA A 129 -6.37 -15.15 -8.25
CA ALA A 129 -7.22 -14.20 -8.96
C ALA A 129 -8.33 -13.63 -8.05
N SER A 130 -8.99 -14.49 -7.28
CA SER A 130 -10.09 -14.14 -6.38
C SER A 130 -9.60 -13.27 -5.21
N LEU A 131 -8.43 -13.58 -4.65
CA LEU A 131 -7.78 -12.77 -3.62
C LEU A 131 -7.41 -11.38 -4.15
N THR A 132 -6.82 -11.30 -5.34
CA THR A 132 -6.46 -10.02 -5.97
C THR A 132 -7.70 -9.17 -6.24
N LEU A 133 -8.78 -9.77 -6.77
CA LEU A 133 -10.03 -9.07 -7.00
C LEU A 133 -10.66 -8.60 -5.68
N SER A 134 -10.64 -9.45 -4.65
CA SER A 134 -11.14 -9.11 -3.31
C SER A 134 -10.35 -7.96 -2.68
N ALA A 135 -9.02 -7.92 -2.86
CA ALA A 135 -8.19 -6.80 -2.44
C ALA A 135 -8.61 -5.50 -3.13
N THR A 136 -8.81 -5.53 -4.45
CA THR A 136 -9.31 -4.37 -5.20
C THR A 136 -10.69 -3.92 -4.70
N LEU A 137 -11.65 -4.83 -4.60
CA LEU A 137 -13.01 -4.50 -4.17
C LEU A 137 -13.03 -3.93 -2.75
N PHE A 138 -12.26 -4.52 -1.85
CA PHE A 138 -12.12 -4.02 -0.48
C PHE A 138 -11.46 -2.63 -0.47
N TYR A 139 -10.39 -2.42 -1.23
CA TYR A 139 -9.73 -1.11 -1.31
C TYR A 139 -10.64 -0.02 -1.89
N VAL A 140 -11.41 -0.34 -2.91
CA VAL A 140 -12.27 0.61 -3.62
C VAL A 140 -13.56 0.89 -2.84
N LEU A 141 -14.29 -0.16 -2.47
CA LEU A 141 -15.62 -0.03 -1.87
C LEU A 141 -15.53 0.24 -0.36
N VAL A 142 -14.78 -0.61 0.35
CA VAL A 142 -14.71 -0.57 1.82
C VAL A 142 -13.80 0.57 2.26
N TYR A 143 -12.56 0.64 1.76
CA TYR A 143 -11.64 1.70 2.16
C TYR A 143 -11.97 3.04 1.52
N THR A 144 -11.86 3.15 0.19
CA THR A 144 -11.92 4.45 -0.51
C THR A 144 -13.33 5.06 -0.46
N GLY A 145 -14.36 4.29 -0.80
CA GLY A 145 -15.74 4.76 -0.85
C GLY A 145 -16.37 5.00 0.53
N TRP A 146 -16.04 4.16 1.52
CA TRP A 146 -16.68 4.19 2.83
C TRP A 146 -15.75 4.64 3.96
N LEU A 147 -14.82 3.81 4.41
CA LEU A 147 -14.10 4.03 5.66
C LEU A 147 -13.29 5.34 5.66
N LYS A 148 -12.59 5.63 4.56
CA LYS A 148 -11.71 6.79 4.43
C LYS A 148 -12.40 8.09 4.81
N ARG A 149 -13.68 8.25 4.45
CA ARG A 149 -14.49 9.45 4.67
C ARG A 149 -15.24 9.46 6.00
N ASN A 150 -15.38 8.31 6.66
CA ASN A 150 -16.35 8.15 7.74
C ASN A 150 -15.75 7.76 9.10
N THR A 151 -14.50 7.30 9.19
CA THR A 151 -13.93 6.81 10.46
C THR A 151 -12.42 7.03 10.62
N PRO A 152 -11.92 7.31 11.84
CA PRO A 152 -10.49 7.32 12.15
C PRO A 152 -9.83 5.93 12.08
N GLN A 153 -10.61 4.86 12.01
CA GLN A 153 -10.12 3.48 11.83
C GLN A 153 -9.90 3.11 10.36
N ASN A 154 -9.96 4.10 9.46
CA ASN A 154 -9.86 3.90 8.02
C ASN A 154 -8.60 3.15 7.57
N ILE A 155 -7.45 3.46 8.15
CA ILE A 155 -6.18 2.81 7.82
C ILE A 155 -6.08 1.41 8.42
N VAL A 156 -6.60 1.20 9.64
CA VAL A 156 -6.51 -0.11 10.31
C VAL A 156 -7.31 -1.13 9.53
N ILE A 157 -8.59 -0.86 9.27
CA ILE A 157 -9.44 -1.79 8.54
C ILE A 157 -9.08 -1.78 7.05
N GLY A 158 -8.88 -0.59 6.46
CA GLY A 158 -8.53 -0.42 5.05
C GLY A 158 -7.20 -1.05 4.65
N GLY A 159 -6.26 -1.19 5.60
CA GLY A 159 -4.97 -1.83 5.40
C GLY A 159 -5.04 -3.30 4.99
N ALA A 160 -6.18 -3.96 5.23
CA ALA A 160 -6.39 -5.35 4.81
C ALA A 160 -6.17 -5.55 3.30
N ALA A 161 -6.60 -4.60 2.45
CA ALA A 161 -6.37 -4.72 1.01
C ALA A 161 -4.87 -4.72 0.65
N GLY A 162 -4.08 -3.88 1.31
CA GLY A 162 -2.63 -3.80 1.10
C GLY A 162 -1.86 -5.00 1.62
N ALA A 163 -2.47 -5.81 2.49
CA ALA A 163 -1.87 -6.99 3.10
C ALA A 163 -2.09 -8.30 2.31
N ILE A 164 -2.96 -8.28 1.30
CA ILE A 164 -3.27 -9.45 0.46
C ILE A 164 -2.15 -9.88 -0.52
N PRO A 165 -1.33 -8.99 -1.13
CA PRO A 165 -0.33 -9.38 -2.12
C PRO A 165 0.62 -10.53 -1.71
N PRO A 166 1.19 -10.60 -0.49
CA PRO A 166 2.00 -11.74 -0.12
C PRO A 166 1.21 -13.06 -0.02
N MET A 167 -0.08 -13.02 0.33
CA MET A 167 -0.96 -14.21 0.28
C MET A 167 -1.19 -14.67 -1.15
N VAL A 168 -1.37 -13.73 -2.09
CA VAL A 168 -1.50 -14.02 -3.52
C VAL A 168 -0.24 -14.72 -4.01
N GLY A 169 0.94 -14.24 -3.59
CA GLY A 169 2.21 -14.89 -3.85
C GLY A 169 2.27 -16.32 -3.32
N TRP A 170 1.92 -16.54 -2.05
CA TRP A 170 1.90 -17.88 -1.46
C TRP A 170 0.99 -18.84 -2.23
N VAL A 171 -0.26 -18.44 -2.43
CA VAL A 171 -1.29 -19.23 -3.12
C VAL A 171 -0.93 -19.49 -4.58
N ALA A 172 -0.19 -18.60 -5.23
CA ALA A 172 0.25 -18.81 -6.60
C ALA A 172 1.14 -20.06 -6.76
N VAL A 173 1.81 -20.48 -5.68
CA VAL A 173 2.66 -21.66 -5.65
C VAL A 173 1.96 -22.86 -5.02
N THR A 174 1.31 -22.69 -3.86
CA THR A 174 0.72 -23.82 -3.12
C THR A 174 -0.70 -24.19 -3.56
N GLY A 175 -1.44 -23.23 -4.11
CA GLY A 175 -2.88 -23.38 -4.37
C GLY A 175 -3.77 -23.36 -3.12
N SER A 176 -3.21 -23.09 -1.93
CA SER A 176 -3.91 -23.15 -0.64
C SER A 176 -3.60 -21.95 0.26
N LEU A 177 -4.52 -21.64 1.18
CA LEU A 177 -4.34 -20.64 2.22
C LEU A 177 -3.86 -21.28 3.52
N ASP A 178 -2.55 -21.45 3.61
CA ASP A 178 -1.92 -22.07 4.77
C ASP A 178 -1.56 -21.02 5.84
N LEU A 179 -1.16 -21.49 7.01
CA LEU A 179 -0.81 -20.62 8.13
C LEU A 179 0.29 -19.58 7.79
N PRO A 180 1.36 -19.90 7.03
CA PRO A 180 2.34 -18.90 6.63
C PRO A 180 1.75 -17.77 5.78
N ALA A 181 0.80 -18.05 4.88
CA ALA A 181 0.10 -17.01 4.11
C ALA A 181 -0.61 -16.02 5.03
N LEU A 182 -1.29 -16.53 6.07
CA LEU A 182 -1.97 -15.72 7.07
C LEU A 182 -0.98 -14.89 7.91
N TYR A 183 0.20 -15.42 8.23
CA TYR A 183 1.25 -14.65 8.89
C TYR A 183 1.75 -13.50 8.02
N LEU A 184 2.05 -13.74 6.74
CA LEU A 184 2.49 -12.70 5.82
C LEU A 184 1.46 -11.56 5.71
N PHE A 185 0.18 -11.92 5.60
CA PHE A 185 -0.92 -10.96 5.66
C PHE A 185 -0.90 -10.16 6.96
N THR A 186 -0.83 -10.85 8.09
CA THR A 186 -0.91 -10.22 9.41
C THR A 186 0.27 -9.27 9.65
N ILE A 187 1.48 -9.62 9.20
CA ILE A 187 2.65 -8.76 9.27
C ILE A 187 2.42 -7.45 8.50
N VAL A 188 1.99 -7.54 7.22
CA VAL A 188 1.73 -6.32 6.42
C VAL A 188 0.54 -5.53 6.99
N PHE A 189 -0.48 -6.21 7.49
CA PHE A 189 -1.64 -5.59 8.11
C PHE A 189 -1.26 -4.77 9.35
N PHE A 190 -0.50 -5.33 10.28
CA PHE A 190 -0.05 -4.61 11.49
C PHE A 190 1.06 -3.59 11.22
N TRP A 191 1.80 -3.75 10.12
CA TRP A 191 2.74 -2.74 9.63
C TRP A 191 2.05 -1.50 9.07
N THR A 192 0.85 -1.65 8.51
CA THR A 192 0.14 -0.57 7.82
C THR A 192 -0.18 0.63 8.74
N PRO A 193 -0.75 0.46 9.94
CA PRO A 193 -1.05 1.58 10.85
C PRO A 193 0.17 2.44 11.24
N PRO A 194 1.28 1.89 11.78
CA PRO A 194 2.43 2.71 12.15
C PRO A 194 3.05 3.43 10.95
N HIS A 195 3.08 2.79 9.77
CA HIS A 195 3.55 3.40 8.53
C HIS A 195 2.67 4.58 8.09
N PHE A 196 1.36 4.36 7.94
CA PHE A 196 0.45 5.37 7.41
C PHE A 196 0.15 6.49 8.41
N TRP A 197 0.09 6.21 9.70
CA TRP A 197 -0.10 7.27 10.69
C TRP A 197 1.14 8.16 10.82
N ALA A 198 2.35 7.61 10.64
CA ALA A 198 3.55 8.43 10.53
C ALA A 198 3.48 9.38 9.31
N LEU A 199 2.96 8.90 8.16
CA LEU A 199 2.66 9.78 7.03
C LEU A 199 1.58 10.81 7.38
N ALA A 200 0.50 10.39 8.03
CA ALA A 200 -0.62 11.26 8.36
C ALA A 200 -0.23 12.41 9.30
N LEU A 201 0.71 12.21 10.21
CA LEU A 201 1.29 13.29 11.04
C LEU A 201 2.01 14.34 10.18
N MET A 202 2.69 13.94 9.10
CA MET A 202 3.40 14.88 8.22
C MET A 202 2.47 15.74 7.36
N ILE A 203 1.27 15.23 7.04
CA ILE A 203 0.29 15.89 6.15
C ILE A 203 -1.07 16.07 6.83
N GLN A 204 -1.07 16.21 8.16
CA GLN A 204 -2.29 16.31 8.97
C GLN A 204 -3.17 17.49 8.54
N ASN A 205 -2.56 18.65 8.29
CA ASN A 205 -3.26 19.84 7.84
C ASN A 205 -3.97 19.62 6.50
N ASP A 206 -3.42 18.81 5.60
CA ASP A 206 -4.06 18.51 4.32
C ASP A 206 -5.30 17.64 4.52
N TYR A 207 -5.22 16.63 5.40
CA TYR A 207 -6.37 15.80 5.75
C TYR A 207 -7.47 16.61 6.44
N GLN A 208 -7.10 17.52 7.34
CA GLN A 208 -8.05 18.41 8.00
C GLN A 208 -8.76 19.33 6.99
N ARG A 209 -8.02 19.94 6.05
CA ARG A 209 -8.62 20.77 4.98
C ARG A 209 -9.55 19.99 4.07
N ALA A 210 -9.22 18.73 3.77
CA ALA A 210 -10.04 17.85 2.94
C ALA A 210 -11.21 17.20 3.71
N GLY A 211 -11.39 17.49 5.01
CA GLY A 211 -12.45 16.91 5.83
C GLY A 211 -12.31 15.40 6.07
N VAL A 212 -11.11 14.83 5.87
CA VAL A 212 -10.86 13.40 6.05
C VAL A 212 -10.60 13.14 7.54
N PRO A 213 -11.41 12.29 8.23
CA PRO A 213 -11.29 12.04 9.65
C PRO A 213 -10.12 11.10 9.96
N MET A 214 -8.91 11.47 9.57
CA MET A 214 -7.71 10.67 9.82
C MET A 214 -7.37 10.67 11.31
N LEU A 215 -6.80 9.57 11.83
CA LEU A 215 -6.52 9.43 13.27
C LEU A 215 -5.90 10.69 13.92
N PRO A 216 -4.80 11.29 13.42
CA PRO A 216 -4.23 12.50 14.04
C PRO A 216 -5.15 13.72 14.00
N VAL A 217 -6.02 13.83 13.00
CA VAL A 217 -7.02 14.91 12.91
C VAL A 217 -8.10 14.76 13.99
N VAL A 218 -8.51 13.52 14.30
CA VAL A 218 -9.62 13.23 15.22
C VAL A 218 -9.17 13.14 16.68
N VAL A 219 -8.07 12.45 16.95
CA VAL A 219 -7.63 12.17 18.33
C VAL A 219 -6.37 12.94 18.76
N GLY A 220 -5.78 13.73 17.85
CA GLY A 220 -4.56 14.49 18.09
C GLY A 220 -3.27 13.68 17.92
N GLU A 221 -2.14 14.40 17.91
CA GLU A 221 -0.81 13.82 17.69
C GLU A 221 -0.39 12.87 18.82
N GLU A 222 -0.61 13.24 20.08
CA GLU A 222 -0.20 12.48 21.27
C GLU A 222 -0.83 11.07 21.33
N ARG A 223 -2.13 10.96 21.02
CA ARG A 223 -2.78 9.64 20.95
C ARG A 223 -2.36 8.88 19.71
N THR A 224 -2.10 9.57 18.60
CA THR A 224 -1.67 8.93 17.35
C THR A 224 -0.31 8.27 17.50
N VAL A 225 0.69 8.98 18.05
CA VAL A 225 2.03 8.42 18.29
C VAL A 225 2.04 7.32 19.35
N GLN A 226 1.13 7.36 20.33
CA GLN A 226 0.93 6.24 21.25
C GLN A 226 0.41 5.00 20.51
N ASN A 227 -0.59 5.16 19.64
CA ASN A 227 -1.09 4.07 18.79
C ASN A 227 -0.01 3.54 17.85
N ILE A 228 0.77 4.42 17.20
CA ILE A 228 1.92 4.02 16.39
C ILE A 228 2.86 3.12 17.20
N PHE A 229 3.22 3.50 18.43
CA PHE A 229 4.10 2.71 19.29
C PHE A 229 3.49 1.35 19.67
N MET A 230 2.21 1.32 20.05
CA MET A 230 1.51 0.07 20.42
C MET A 230 1.40 -0.90 19.24
N TYR A 231 1.03 -0.42 18.05
CA TYR A 231 1.00 -1.25 16.84
C TYR A 231 2.41 -1.69 16.40
N SER A 232 3.44 -0.86 16.63
CA SER A 232 4.83 -1.26 16.37
C SER A 232 5.28 -2.41 17.28
N MET A 233 4.88 -2.39 18.55
CA MET A 233 5.14 -3.52 19.47
C MET A 233 4.42 -4.79 19.01
N ALA A 234 3.14 -4.68 18.64
CA ALA A 234 2.38 -5.81 18.11
C ALA A 234 3.02 -6.38 16.83
N LEU A 235 3.41 -5.51 15.89
CA LEU A 235 4.12 -5.90 14.67
C LEU A 235 5.40 -6.69 14.99
N VAL A 236 6.26 -6.16 15.86
CA VAL A 236 7.52 -6.82 16.21
C VAL A 236 7.25 -8.17 16.88
N ALA A 237 6.29 -8.24 17.82
CA ALA A 237 5.90 -9.49 18.46
C ALA A 237 5.41 -10.53 17.42
N LEU A 238 4.60 -10.11 16.44
CA LEU A 238 4.12 -10.97 15.36
C LEU A 238 5.25 -11.46 14.46
N THR A 239 6.21 -10.61 14.11
CA THR A 239 7.37 -11.04 13.30
C THR A 239 8.27 -12.01 14.05
N LEU A 240 8.45 -11.84 15.36
CA LEU A 240 9.21 -12.78 16.18
C LEU A 240 8.47 -14.10 16.38
N LEU A 241 7.14 -14.04 16.57
CA LEU A 241 6.30 -15.23 16.66
C LEU A 241 6.32 -16.04 15.36
N PHE A 242 6.37 -15.38 14.20
CA PHE A 242 6.52 -16.07 12.93
C PHE A 242 7.84 -16.84 12.84
N GLY A 243 8.90 -16.32 13.48
CA GLY A 243 10.18 -17.00 13.64
C GLY A 243 10.14 -18.29 14.46
N ALA A 244 9.03 -18.58 15.15
CA ALA A 244 8.80 -19.87 15.81
C ALA A 244 8.13 -20.91 14.90
N SER A 245 7.79 -20.54 13.66
CA SER A 245 7.26 -21.49 12.66
C SER A 245 8.40 -22.14 11.86
N ASP A 246 8.16 -23.35 11.37
CA ASP A 246 9.11 -24.07 10.51
C ASP A 246 9.25 -23.45 9.10
N ALA A 247 8.48 -22.39 8.80
CA ALA A 247 8.49 -21.74 7.49
C ALA A 247 9.70 -20.81 7.29
N VAL A 248 10.37 -20.39 8.35
CA VAL A 248 11.46 -19.40 8.32
C VAL A 248 12.64 -19.84 9.18
N GLY A 249 13.84 -19.37 8.84
CA GLY A 249 15.08 -19.81 9.46
C GLY A 249 15.61 -18.91 10.57
N LEU A 250 16.79 -19.26 11.09
CA LEU A 250 17.49 -18.46 12.11
C LEU A 250 17.92 -17.09 11.59
N VAL A 251 18.22 -16.99 10.29
CA VAL A 251 18.59 -15.73 9.64
C VAL A 251 17.40 -14.77 9.61
N TYR A 252 16.19 -15.25 9.31
CA TYR A 252 14.97 -14.48 9.51
C TYR A 252 14.81 -14.01 10.95
N LEU A 253 14.92 -14.90 11.94
CA LEU A 253 14.73 -14.54 13.34
C LEU A 253 15.72 -13.45 13.80
N ALA A 254 17.01 -13.61 13.49
CA ALA A 254 18.03 -12.62 13.82
C ALA A 254 17.76 -11.26 13.13
N SER A 255 17.34 -11.30 11.86
CA SER A 255 16.97 -10.10 11.10
C SER A 255 15.74 -9.42 11.68
N ALA A 256 14.70 -10.19 12.04
CA ALA A 256 13.47 -9.69 12.65
C ALA A 256 13.74 -9.00 14.00
N VAL A 257 14.63 -9.57 14.84
CA VAL A 257 15.08 -8.92 16.09
C VAL A 257 15.78 -7.60 15.81
N ALA A 258 16.77 -7.59 14.91
CA ALA A 258 17.55 -6.39 14.61
C ALA A 258 16.69 -5.27 14.01
N LEU A 259 15.89 -5.61 12.99
CA LEU A 259 14.99 -4.67 12.33
C LEU A 259 13.90 -4.18 13.30
N GLY A 260 13.32 -5.07 14.10
CA GLY A 260 12.27 -4.76 15.07
C GLY A 260 12.76 -3.81 16.18
N ALA A 261 13.97 -4.04 16.70
CA ALA A 261 14.58 -3.16 17.70
C ALA A 261 14.76 -1.73 17.18
N VAL A 262 15.23 -1.57 15.94
CA VAL A 262 15.39 -0.25 15.31
C VAL A 262 14.03 0.39 15.03
N PHE A 263 13.01 -0.39 14.60
CA PHE A 263 11.64 0.11 14.42
C PHE A 263 11.08 0.69 15.72
N LEU A 264 11.18 -0.07 16.82
CA LEU A 264 10.73 0.36 18.14
C LEU A 264 11.51 1.57 18.65
N ALA A 265 12.81 1.67 18.37
CA ALA A 265 13.61 2.84 18.70
C ALA A 265 13.12 4.10 17.97
N PHE A 266 12.76 4.00 16.68
CA PHE A 266 12.15 5.12 15.96
C PHE A 266 10.76 5.47 16.47
N ALA A 267 9.91 4.47 16.72
CA ALA A 267 8.56 4.68 17.26
C ALA A 267 8.62 5.33 18.65
N TRP A 268 9.57 4.91 19.51
CA TRP A 268 9.82 5.52 20.81
C TRP A 268 10.32 6.96 20.72
N LYS A 269 11.28 7.22 19.82
CA LYS A 269 11.78 8.60 19.58
C LYS A 269 10.65 9.51 19.11
N LEU A 270 9.78 9.03 18.21
CA LEU A 270 8.58 9.75 17.80
C LEU A 270 7.63 9.96 18.98
N LYS A 271 7.39 8.96 19.83
CA LYS A 271 6.55 9.07 21.04
C LYS A 271 7.08 10.10 22.06
N ARG A 272 8.36 10.45 22.03
CA ARG A 272 8.95 11.49 22.89
C ARG A 272 8.95 12.88 22.27
N ASP A 273 8.95 12.96 20.95
CA ASP A 273 9.10 14.19 20.17
C ASP A 273 8.29 14.04 18.87
N TYR A 274 7.08 14.64 18.84
CA TYR A 274 6.10 14.52 17.76
C TYR A 274 6.46 15.32 16.50
N SER A 275 7.72 15.75 16.36
CA SER A 275 8.13 16.53 15.22
C SER A 275 7.97 15.78 13.89
N VAL A 276 7.61 16.54 12.84
CA VAL A 276 7.52 16.06 11.45
C VAL A 276 8.79 15.31 11.01
N ARG A 277 9.96 15.73 11.51
CA ARG A 277 11.25 15.06 11.26
C ARG A 277 11.25 13.61 11.78
N ARG A 278 10.78 13.37 13.00
CA ARG A 278 10.70 12.02 13.59
C ARG A 278 9.68 11.17 12.87
N ALA A 279 8.52 11.74 12.52
CA ALA A 279 7.49 11.06 11.75
C ALA A 279 8.04 10.61 10.38
N LYS A 280 8.80 11.48 9.69
CA LYS A 280 9.48 11.15 8.44
C LYS A 280 10.48 10.01 8.58
N HIS A 281 11.31 10.01 9.63
CA HIS A 281 12.27 8.94 9.85
C HIS A 281 11.59 7.59 10.08
N LEU A 282 10.54 7.55 10.91
CA LEU A 282 9.76 6.33 11.11
C LEU A 282 9.09 5.86 9.82
N TYR A 283 8.48 6.79 9.06
CA TYR A 283 7.85 6.50 7.76
C TYR A 283 8.85 5.86 6.78
N LEU A 284 10.02 6.48 6.58
CA LEU A 284 11.05 5.95 5.68
C LEU A 284 11.62 4.62 6.18
N TYR A 285 11.90 4.52 7.48
CA TYR A 285 12.39 3.27 8.06
C TYR A 285 11.37 2.15 7.94
N SER A 286 10.07 2.43 8.08
CA SER A 286 9.04 1.41 7.97
C SER A 286 8.97 0.80 6.56
N LEU A 287 9.21 1.58 5.49
CA LEU A 287 9.34 1.04 4.13
C LEU A 287 10.57 0.13 4.01
N LEU A 288 11.71 0.58 4.54
CA LEU A 288 12.94 -0.20 4.55
C LEU A 288 12.79 -1.50 5.36
N TYR A 289 12.17 -1.42 6.53
CA TYR A 289 11.86 -2.55 7.40
C TYR A 289 11.11 -3.63 6.65
N LEU A 290 10.00 -3.25 5.98
CA LEU A 290 9.18 -4.22 5.27
C LEU A 290 9.93 -4.82 4.07
N ALA A 291 10.61 -3.98 3.30
CA ALA A 291 11.40 -4.44 2.15
C ALA A 291 12.50 -5.42 2.56
N LEU A 292 13.26 -5.11 3.62
CA LEU A 292 14.33 -5.97 4.13
C LEU A 292 13.78 -7.26 4.74
N LEU A 293 12.70 -7.18 5.51
CA LEU A 293 12.08 -8.36 6.12
C LEU A 293 11.64 -9.37 5.05
N PHE A 294 10.99 -8.92 3.98
CA PHE A 294 10.59 -9.77 2.85
C PHE A 294 11.79 -10.22 1.99
N ALA A 295 12.84 -9.40 1.86
CA ALA A 295 14.07 -9.83 1.20
C ALA A 295 14.79 -10.95 1.97
N VAL A 296 14.76 -10.90 3.31
CA VAL A 296 15.29 -11.99 4.15
C VAL A 296 14.43 -13.24 4.04
N MET A 297 13.10 -13.13 4.07
CA MET A 297 12.20 -14.28 3.82
C MET A 297 12.46 -14.93 2.45
N LEU A 298 12.74 -14.13 1.43
CA LEU A 298 13.14 -14.62 0.11
C LEU A 298 14.46 -15.41 0.18
N ALA A 299 15.47 -14.86 0.87
CA ALA A 299 16.76 -15.53 1.03
C ALA A 299 16.61 -16.85 1.81
N ASP A 300 15.84 -16.86 2.90
CA ASP A 300 15.59 -18.07 3.69
C ASP A 300 14.87 -19.14 2.87
N GLY A 301 13.91 -18.75 2.02
CA GLY A 301 13.26 -19.68 1.10
C GLY A 301 14.25 -20.37 0.17
N VAL A 302 15.30 -19.67 -0.29
CA VAL A 302 16.31 -20.24 -1.21
C VAL A 302 17.35 -21.11 -0.48
N TYR A 303 17.82 -20.67 0.69
CA TYR A 303 19.00 -21.25 1.33
C TYR A 303 18.68 -22.15 2.55
N ARG A 304 17.45 -22.09 3.09
CA ARG A 304 16.94 -22.87 4.23
C ARG A 304 17.95 -22.95 5.39
N PHE A 305 18.25 -21.79 5.97
CA PHE A 305 19.11 -21.64 7.15
C PHE A 305 18.44 -22.07 8.45
#